data_AF-A0A952VGQ8-F1
#
_entry.id   AF-A0A952VGQ8-F1
#
_cell.length_a   1.000
_cell.length_b   1.000
_cell.length_c   1.000
_cell.angle_alpha   90.00
_cell.angle_beta   90.00
_cell.angle_gamma   90.00
#
_symmetry.space_group_name_H-M   'P 1'
#
loop_
_entity.id
_entity.type
_entity.pdbx_description
1 polymer ?
#
loop_
_entity_poly.entity_id
_entity_poly.type
_entity_poly.pdbx_seq_one_letter_code
_entity_poly.pdbx_strand_id
1 'polypeptide(L)' 'MPPPCTSSQQALELIIRSPGAMVDDVVFQCPDLTWNQIFLAIDRLSREGALTLTPKGGGLYAVQVSDEASLGILVA' A
#
# COMPACT_ATOMS: atom_id res chain seq x y z
N MET A 1 12.87 13.13 10.94
CA MET A 1 12.09 12.19 10.11
C MET A 1 10.97 13.01 9.48
N PRO A 2 10.86 13.12 8.16
CA PRO A 2 9.70 13.78 7.55
C PRO A 2 8.44 12.99 7.92
N PRO A 3 7.30 13.66 8.19
CA PRO A 3 6.05 12.95 8.45
C PRO A 3 5.71 12.08 7.22
N PRO A 4 5.22 10.83 7.42
CA PRO A 4 4.72 10.04 6.31
C PRO A 4 3.66 10.86 5.57
N CYS A 5 3.72 10.88 4.24
CA CYS A 5 2.70 11.51 3.43
C CYS A 5 1.37 10.85 3.80
N THR A 6 0.34 11.63 4.10
CA THR A 6 -0.98 11.13 4.55
C THR A 6 -1.52 10.03 3.63
N SER A 7 -1.29 10.15 2.33
CA SER A 7 -1.64 9.15 1.32
C SER A 7 -0.93 7.80 1.48
N SER A 8 0.36 7.78 1.84
CA SER A 8 1.11 6.54 2.09
C SER A 8 0.60 5.83 3.34
N GLN A 9 0.30 6.58 4.40
CA GLN A 9 -0.22 6.01 5.64
C GLN A 9 -1.64 5.46 5.47
N GLN A 10 -2.51 6.19 4.76
CA GLN A 10 -3.87 5.74 4.45
C GLN A 10 -3.88 4.48 3.57
N ALA A 11 -3.04 4.43 2.53
CA ALA A 11 -2.92 3.25 1.68
C ALA A 11 -2.42 2.03 2.48
N LEU A 12 -1.40 2.22 3.32
CA LEU A 12 -0.85 1.15 4.15
C LEU A 12 -1.89 0.61 5.15
N GLU A 13 -2.60 1.49 5.87
CA GLU A 13 -3.68 1.08 6.79
C GLU A 13 -4.78 0.29 6.07
N LEU A 14 -5.15 0.70 4.86
CA LEU A 14 -6.16 -0.01 4.09
C LEU A 14 -5.68 -1.41 3.68
N ILE A 15 -4.43 -1.53 3.25
CA ILE A 15 -3.81 -2.81 2.84
C ILE A 15 -3.60 -3.73 4.06
N ILE A 16 -3.29 -3.19 5.24
CA ILE A 16 -3.24 -3.93 6.51
C ILE A 16 -4.62 -4.50 6.85
N ARG A 17 -5.67 -3.69 6.70
CA ARG A 17 -7.06 -4.12 6.97
C ARG A 17 -7.59 -5.12 5.93
N SER A 18 -7.03 -5.11 4.73
CA SER A 18 -7.46 -5.94 3.59
C SER A 18 -6.25 -6.57 2.88
N PRO A 19 -5.57 -7.55 3.51
CA PRO A 19 -4.41 -8.19 2.92
C PRO A 19 -4.78 -8.92 1.62
N GLY A 20 -4.04 -8.66 0.54
CA GLY A 20 -4.30 -9.24 -0.78
C GLY A 20 -5.32 -8.47 -1.62
N ALA A 21 -5.74 -7.28 -1.19
CA ALA A 21 -6.52 -6.37 -2.01
C ALA A 21 -5.82 -6.05 -3.35
N MET A 22 -6.61 -5.84 -4.40
CA MET A 22 -6.07 -5.36 -5.67
C MET A 22 -5.73 -3.87 -5.56
N VAL A 23 -4.79 -3.41 -6.38
CA VAL A 23 -4.50 -1.97 -6.50
C VAL A 23 -5.78 -1.17 -6.80
N ASP A 24 -6.66 -1.68 -7.66
CA ASP A 24 -7.95 -1.05 -7.97
C ASP A 24 -8.90 -0.94 -6.76
N ASP A 25 -8.91 -1.95 -5.87
CA ASP A 25 -9.69 -1.87 -4.63
C ASP A 25 -9.15 -0.78 -3.70
N VAL A 26 -7.83 -0.62 -3.62
CA VAL A 26 -7.20 0.45 -2.83
C VAL A 26 -7.59 1.82 -3.38
N VAL A 27 -7.63 1.96 -4.70
CA VAL A 27 -8.08 3.18 -5.37
C VAL A 27 -9.54 3.48 -5.05
N PHE A 28 -10.42 2.47 -5.09
CA PHE A 28 -11.84 2.66 -4.83
C PHE A 28 -12.15 3.06 -3.39
N GLN A 29 -11.36 2.57 -2.44
CA GLN A 29 -11.56 2.84 -1.01
C GLN A 29 -10.98 4.18 -0.54
N CYS A 30 -10.21 4.87 -1.39
CA CYS A 30 -9.64 6.18 -1.10
C CYS A 30 -10.14 7.24 -2.10
N PRO A 31 -11.42 7.64 -2.05
CA PRO A 31 -11.99 8.60 -3.00
C PRO A 31 -11.36 10.00 -2.90
N ASP A 32 -10.74 10.33 -1.77
CA ASP A 32 -10.05 11.61 -1.54
C ASP A 32 -8.66 11.67 -2.19
N LEU A 33 -8.15 10.55 -2.70
CA LEU A 33 -6.83 10.46 -3.32
C LEU A 33 -6.95 10.19 -4.82
N THR A 34 -6.09 10.82 -5.60
CA THR A 34 -6.02 10.53 -7.04
C THR A 34 -5.28 9.21 -7.28
N TRP A 35 -5.61 8.55 -8.40
CA TRP A 35 -4.91 7.32 -8.82
C TRP A 35 -3.39 7.48 -8.82
N ASN A 36 -2.88 8.63 -9.26
CA ASN A 36 -1.44 8.91 -9.27
C ASN A 36 -0.85 9.03 -7.85
N GLN A 37 -1.58 9.62 -6.90
CA GLN A 37 -1.12 9.68 -5.50
C GLN A 37 -1.03 8.28 -4.87
N ILE A 38 -2.02 7.44 -5.15
CA ILE A 38 -2.07 6.06 -4.66
C ILE A 38 -0.96 5.24 -5.31
N PHE A 39 -0.76 5.36 -6.62
CA PHE A 39 0.32 4.70 -7.33
C PHE A 39 1.70 5.08 -6.77
N LEU A 40 1.96 6.37 -6.56
CA LEU A 40 3.21 6.84 -5.97
C LEU A 40 3.41 6.36 -4.54
N ALA A 41 2.34 6.31 -3.73
CA ALA A 41 2.39 5.77 -2.39
C ALA A 41 2.73 4.27 -2.38
N ILE A 42 2.09 3.48 -3.24
CA ILE A 42 2.32 2.04 -3.37
C ILE A 42 3.72 1.76 -3.91
N ASP A 43 4.18 2.46 -4.96
CA ASP A 43 5.54 2.33 -5.52
C ASP A 43 6.59 2.66 -4.46
N ARG A 44 6.40 3.76 -3.71
CA ARG A 44 7.30 4.14 -2.63
C ARG A 44 7.37 3.07 -1.54
N LEU A 45 6.22 2.63 -1.02
CA LEU A 45 6.16 1.60 0.03
C LEU A 45 6.72 0.26 -0.44
N SER A 46 6.56 -0.08 -1.72
CA SER A 46 7.15 -1.28 -2.30
C SER A 46 8.67 -1.18 -2.39
N ARG A 47 9.22 -0.03 -2.80
CA ARG A 47 10.67 0.24 -2.81
C ARG A 47 11.28 0.28 -1.41
N GLU A 48 10.52 0.75 -0.43
CA GLU A 48 10.90 0.75 0.99
C GLU A 48 10.81 -0.66 1.61
N GLY A 49 10.33 -1.66 0.86
CA GLY A 49 10.18 -3.04 1.34
C GLY A 49 8.94 -3.26 2.22
N ALA A 50 8.12 -2.23 2.44
CA ALA A 50 6.93 -2.32 3.28
C ALA A 50 5.76 -3.04 2.62
N LEU A 51 5.69 -3.01 1.29
CA LEU A 51 4.68 -3.70 0.49
C LEU A 51 5.31 -4.63 -0.54
N THR A 52 4.65 -5.76 -0.77
CA THR A 52 4.92 -6.67 -1.87
C THR A 52 3.79 -6.58 -2.90
N LEU A 53 4.17 -6.33 -4.15
CA LEU A 53 3.26 -6.34 -5.30
C LEU A 53 3.38 -7.67 -6.04
N THR A 54 2.29 -8.43 -6.08
CA THR A 54 2.24 -9.70 -6.80
C THR A 54 1.37 -9.54 -8.05
N PRO A 55 1.93 -9.70 -9.26
CA PRO A 55 1.12 -9.67 -10.49
C PRO A 55 0.17 -10.86 -10.51
N LYS A 56 -1.10 -10.62 -10.82
CA LYS A 56 -2.16 -11.64 -10.96
C LYS A 56 -2.53 -11.92 -12.42
N GLY A 57 -1.94 -11.19 -13.36
CA GLY A 57 -2.23 -11.25 -14.79
C GLY A 57 -3.24 -10.20 -15.23
N GLY A 58 -3.31 -9.91 -16.53
CA GLY A 58 -4.25 -8.94 -17.09
C GLY A 58 -4.03 -7.48 -16.63
N GLY A 59 -2.83 -7.14 -16.15
CA GLY A 59 -2.52 -5.82 -15.60
C GLY A 59 -2.93 -5.63 -14.14
N LEU A 60 -3.45 -6.69 -13.49
CA LEU A 60 -3.88 -6.66 -12.09
C LEU A 60 -2.70 -6.98 -11.16
N TYR A 61 -2.61 -6.22 -10.07
CA TYR A 61 -1.62 -6.39 -9.03
C TYR A 61 -2.31 -6.55 -7.68
N ALA A 62 -1.99 -7.64 -6.98
CA ALA A 62 -2.36 -7.81 -5.57
C ALA A 62 -1.31 -7.15 -4.70
N VAL A 63 -1.76 -6.42 -3.68
CA VAL A 63 -0.91 -5.71 -2.72
C VAL A 63 -0.95 -6.44 -1.39
N GLN A 64 0.23 -6.69 -0.81
CA GLN A 64 0.37 -7.34 0.49
C GLN A 64 1.40 -6.59 1.33
N VAL A 65 1.21 -6.57 2.64
CA VAL A 65 2.21 -6.05 3.57
C VAL A 65 3.36 -7.07 3.65
N SER A 66 4.59 -6.59 3.53
CA SER A 66 5.77 -7.43 3.70
C SER A 66 5.96 -7.76 5.19
N ASP A 67 6.43 -8.96 5.50
CA ASP A 67 6.63 -9.44 6.87
C ASP A 67 7.58 -8.53 7.68
N GLU A 68 8.59 -7.94 7.04
CA GLU A 68 9.51 -6.97 7.66
C GLU A 68 8.81 -5.66 8.11
N ALA A 69 7.73 -5.23 7.45
CA ALA A 69 6.93 -4.09 7.89
C ALA A 69 5.95 -4.44 9.02
N SER A 70 5.51 -5.70 9.10
CA SER A 70 4.70 -6.18 10.23
C SER A 70 5.49 -6.13 11.55
N LEU A 71 6.81 -6.33 11.50
CA LEU A 71 7.72 -6.15 12.64
C LEU A 71 7.87 -4.69 13.08
N GLY A 72 7.82 -3.73 12.16
CA GLY A 72 7.90 -2.30 12.48
C GLY A 72 6.61 -1.72 13.08
N ILE A 73 5.46 -2.34 12.80
CA ILE A 73 4.15 -1.89 13.30
C ILE A 73 3.79 -2.53 14.65
N LEU A 74 4.28 -3.74 14.94
CA LEU A 74 4.05 -4.40 16.25
C LEU A 74 4.90 -3.80 17.39
N VAL A 75 5.95 -3.03 17.07
CA VAL A 75 6.92 -2.48 18.04
C VAL A 75 6.73 -0.97 18.30
N ALA A 76 5.78 -0.31 17.63
CA ALA A 76 5.50 1.12 17.77
C ALA A 76 4.31 1.44 18.68
#